data_AF-A0A3C1B2F0-F1
#
_entry.id   AF-A0A3C1B2F0-F1
#
_cell.length_a   1.000
_cell.length_b   1.000
_cell.length_c   1.000
_cell.angle_alpha   90.00
_cell.angle_beta   90.00
_cell.angle_gamma   90.00
#
_symmetry.space_group_name_H-M   'P 1'
#
loop_
_entity.id
_entity.type
_entity.pdbx_description
1 polymer ?
#
loop_
_entity_poly.entity_id
_entity_poly.type
_entity_poly.pdbx_seq_one_letter_code
_entity_poly.pdbx_strand_id
1 'polypeptide(L)'
;DMLQTEQYGVYHATNEGYCSWFEFADAIMTDAGLACHVRPVTSEQYPTKAVRPKNSRLSKDSLDAAGFTRLPGWHDALVRYLVELGER
;
A
#
# COMPACT_ATOMS: atom_id res chain seq x y z
N ASP A 1 -7.29 -16.75 -8.67
CA ASP A 1 -6.72 -17.26 -9.94
C ASP A 1 -5.42 -18.04 -9.69
N MET A 2 -4.42 -17.49 -8.99
CA MET A 2 -3.10 -18.11 -8.80
C MET A 2 -3.17 -19.54 -8.23
N LEU A 3 -4.01 -19.75 -7.20
CA LEU A 3 -4.22 -21.06 -6.56
C LEU A 3 -4.76 -22.16 -7.50
N GLN A 4 -5.32 -21.78 -8.65
CA GLN A 4 -5.91 -22.70 -9.63
C GLN A 4 -4.92 -23.05 -10.75
N THR A 5 -3.65 -22.67 -10.60
CA THR A 5 -2.59 -22.87 -11.61
C THR A 5 -1.40 -23.61 -11.01
N GLU A 6 -0.52 -24.12 -11.86
CA GLU A 6 0.78 -24.68 -11.47
C GLU A 6 1.93 -23.67 -11.66
N GLN A 7 1.62 -22.37 -11.70
CA GLN A 7 2.62 -21.31 -11.80
C GLN A 7 3.26 -21.05 -10.42
N TYR A 8 4.15 -21.96 -10.03
CA TYR A 8 4.90 -21.84 -8.79
C TYR A 8 6.01 -20.79 -8.90
N GLY A 9 6.28 -20.10 -7.79
CA GLY A 9 7.35 -19.12 -7.74
C GLY A 9 7.21 -18.15 -6.58
N VAL A 10 8.02 -17.10 -6.61
CA VAL A 10 7.96 -15.99 -5.65
C VAL A 10 7.36 -14.78 -6.36
N TYR A 11 6.30 -14.22 -5.76
CA TYR A 11 5.55 -13.11 -6.30
C TYR A 11 5.45 -11.98 -5.28
N HIS A 12 5.62 -10.74 -5.74
CA HIS A 12 5.30 -9.58 -4.93
C HIS A 12 3.88 -9.10 -5.24
N ALA A 13 2.97 -9.26 -4.28
CA ALA A 13 1.59 -8.81 -4.41
C ALA A 13 1.35 -7.59 -3.51
N THR A 14 1.43 -6.40 -4.09
CA THR A 14 1.08 -5.13 -3.43
C THR A 14 0.12 -4.36 -4.33
N ASN A 15 -0.75 -3.52 -3.76
CA ASN A 15 -1.54 -2.59 -4.56
C ASN A 15 -0.67 -1.71 -5.48
N GLU A 16 -1.25 -1.28 -6.59
CA GLU A 16 -0.55 -0.46 -7.57
C GLU A 16 -0.38 0.99 -7.11
N GLY A 17 0.58 1.68 -7.72
CA GLY A 17 1.02 3.00 -7.27
C GLY A 17 1.94 2.92 -6.05
N TYR A 18 2.22 4.08 -5.48
CA TYR A 18 3.06 4.21 -4.29
C TYR A 18 2.70 5.49 -3.55
N CYS A 19 2.99 5.49 -2.26
CA CYS A 19 2.87 6.64 -1.39
C CYS A 19 3.90 6.52 -0.25
N SER A 20 4.20 7.64 0.37
CA SER A 20 4.90 7.74 1.65
C SER A 20 3.94 7.44 2.80
N TRP A 21 4.49 7.17 3.99
CA TRP A 21 3.68 7.04 5.22
C TRP A 21 2.84 8.28 5.51
N PHE A 22 3.36 9.47 5.17
CA PHE A 22 2.64 10.72 5.31
C PHE A 22 1.40 10.74 4.41
N GLU A 23 1.57 10.51 3.10
CA GLU A 23 0.47 10.51 2.14
C GLU A 23 -0.59 9.45 2.48
N PHE A 24 -0.16 8.27 2.94
CA PHE A 24 -1.11 7.22 3.33
C PHE A 24 -1.93 7.61 4.57
N ALA A 25 -1.29 8.16 5.60
CA ALA A 25 -1.98 8.61 6.81
C ALA A 25 -2.92 9.80 6.53
N ASP A 26 -2.50 10.74 5.70
CA ASP A 26 -3.31 11.89 5.30
C ASP A 26 -4.56 11.47 4.50
N ALA A 27 -4.39 10.53 3.56
CA ALA A 27 -5.50 9.94 2.81
C ALA A 27 -6.48 9.21 3.75
N ILE A 28 -6.01 8.43 4.73
CA ILE A 28 -6.88 7.76 5.71
C ILE A 28 -7.74 8.78 6.46
N MET A 29 -7.13 9.83 7.02
CA MET A 29 -7.87 10.84 7.81
C MET A 29 -8.87 11.60 6.94
N THR A 30 -8.47 11.93 5.70
CA THR A 30 -9.32 12.65 4.74
C THR A 30 -10.51 11.80 4.30
N ASP A 31 -10.26 10.57 3.85
CA ASP A 31 -11.31 9.68 3.33
C ASP A 31 -12.26 9.17 4.42
N ALA A 32 -11.79 9.08 5.67
CA ALA A 32 -12.62 8.75 6.83
C ALA A 32 -13.38 9.97 7.41
N GLY A 33 -13.21 11.17 6.83
CA GLY A 33 -13.87 12.39 7.32
C GLY A 33 -13.43 12.83 8.73
N LEU A 34 -12.26 12.39 9.19
CA LEU A 34 -11.75 12.68 10.52
C LEU A 34 -11.04 14.03 10.54
N ALA A 35 -11.37 14.87 11.52
CA ALA A 35 -10.71 16.16 11.72
C ALA A 35 -9.33 16.00 12.38
N CYS A 36 -8.38 15.41 11.66
CA CYS A 36 -6.99 15.23 12.07
C CYS A 36 -6.03 15.82 11.04
N HIS A 37 -5.22 16.81 11.45
CA HIS A 37 -4.19 17.37 10.58
C HIS A 37 -2.91 16.52 10.65
N VAL A 38 -2.60 15.80 9.57
CA VAL A 38 -1.35 15.04 9.46
C VAL A 38 -0.21 15.98 9.08
N ARG A 39 0.96 15.86 9.73
CA ARG A 39 2.15 16.69 9.42
C ARG A 39 3.30 15.79 8.96
N PRO A 40 3.98 16.12 7.84
CA PRO A 40 5.11 15.33 7.38
C PRO A 40 6.30 15.50 8.33
N VAL A 41 7.03 14.42 8.56
CA VAL A 41 8.32 14.41 9.27
C VAL A 41 9.33 13.56 8.49
N THR A 42 10.61 13.88 8.59
CA THR A 42 11.68 13.08 8.01
C THR A 42 12.01 11.88 8.91
N SER A 43 12.67 10.87 8.35
CA SER A 43 13.09 9.71 9.15
C SER A 43 14.09 10.08 10.25
N GLU A 44 14.90 11.12 10.04
CA GLU A 44 15.86 11.64 11.02
C GLU A 44 15.17 12.30 12.22
N GLN A 45 13.98 12.87 12.01
CA GLN A 45 13.16 13.46 13.08
C GLN A 45 12.48 12.41 13.97
N TYR A 46 12.42 11.15 13.53
CA TYR A 46 11.79 10.06 14.25
C TYR A 46 12.66 8.80 14.25
N PRO A 47 13.76 8.78 15.03
CA PRO A 47 14.68 7.65 15.04
C PRO A 47 14.03 6.41 15.66
N THR A 48 14.02 5.31 14.91
CA THR A 48 13.56 4.01 15.39
C THR A 48 14.73 3.06 15.61
N LYS A 49 14.59 2.10 16.54
CA LYS A 49 15.62 1.08 16.81
C LYS A 49 15.99 0.28 15.55
N ALA A 50 15.00 -0.08 14.74
CA ALA A 50 15.21 -0.73 13.46
C ALA A 50 15.39 0.31 12.36
N VAL A 51 16.37 0.08 11.47
CA VAL A 51 16.57 0.89 10.27
C VAL A 51 15.51 0.52 9.25
N ARG A 52 14.68 1.49 8.85
CA ARG A 52 13.68 1.30 7.80
C ARG A 52 14.27 1.68 6.45
N PRO A 53 14.00 0.89 5.39
CA PRO A 53 14.40 1.28 4.04
C PRO A 53 13.68 2.56 3.64
N LYS A 54 14.39 3.48 2.97
CA LYS A 54 13.79 4.72 2.43
C LYS A 54 12.82 4.45 1.28
N ASN A 55 12.92 3.26 0.66
CA ASN A 55 12.05 2.83 -0.42
C ASN A 55 11.79 1.33 -0.27
N SER A 56 10.52 0.95 -0.10
CA SER A 56 10.05 -0.42 0.02
C SER A 56 9.11 -0.81 -1.13
N ARG A 57 9.22 -0.15 -2.28
CA ARG A 57 8.45 -0.50 -3.49
C ARG A 57 8.92 -1.85 -4.00
N LEU A 58 7.96 -2.70 -4.34
CA LEU A 58 8.23 -4.04 -4.87
C LEU A 58 7.91 -4.08 -6.37
N SER A 59 8.79 -4.72 -7.15
CA SER A 59 8.56 -5.00 -8.57
C SER A 59 7.50 -6.09 -8.75
N LYS A 60 6.66 -5.95 -9.78
CA LYS A 60 5.59 -6.90 -10.16
C LYS A 60 5.97 -7.75 -11.37
N ASP A 61 7.24 -7.71 -11.80
CA ASP A 61 7.68 -8.37 -13.03
C ASP A 61 7.36 -9.88 -13.04
N SER A 62 7.45 -10.57 -11.90
CA SER A 62 7.10 -11.99 -11.82
C SER A 62 5.59 -12.24 -11.95
N LEU A 63 4.74 -11.34 -11.44
CA LEU A 63 3.28 -11.42 -11.66
C LEU A 63 2.95 -11.21 -13.13
N ASP A 64 3.55 -10.20 -13.75
CA ASP A 64 3.33 -9.87 -15.16
C ASP A 64 3.78 -11.00 -16.08
N ALA A 65 4.97 -11.56 -15.83
CA ALA A 65 5.52 -12.68 -16.60
C ALA A 65 4.65 -13.94 -16.51
N ALA A 66 3.99 -14.16 -15.37
CA ALA A 66 3.04 -15.25 -15.16
C ALA A 66 1.62 -14.94 -15.69
N GLY A 67 1.39 -13.75 -16.24
CA GLY A 67 0.09 -13.34 -16.79
C GLY A 67 -0.99 -13.10 -15.73
N PHE A 68 -0.62 -12.91 -14.47
CA PHE A 68 -1.58 -12.62 -13.40
C PHE A 68 -2.02 -11.16 -13.45
N THR A 69 -3.28 -10.91 -13.07
CA THR A 69 -3.83 -9.55 -13.03
C THR A 69 -3.22 -8.79 -11.85
N ARG A 70 -2.77 -7.55 -12.10
CA ARG A 70 -2.25 -6.69 -11.05
C ARG A 70 -3.35 -6.31 -10.05
N LEU A 71 -2.94 -6.07 -8.80
CA LEU A 71 -3.85 -5.56 -7.78
C LEU A 71 -4.31 -4.14 -8.14
N PRO A 72 -5.45 -3.67 -7.58
CA PRO A 72 -5.92 -2.31 -7.80
C PRO A 72 -4.98 -1.28 -7.16
N GLY A 73 -5.15 0.00 -7.53
CA GLY A 73 -4.41 1.11 -6.94
C GLY A 73 -4.59 1.22 -5.43
N TRP A 74 -3.55 1.63 -4.71
CA TRP A 74 -3.56 1.66 -3.23
C TRP A 74 -4.69 2.52 -2.66
N HIS A 75 -4.99 3.67 -3.29
CA HIS A 75 -6.04 4.56 -2.81
C HIS A 75 -7.44 3.97 -3.03
N ASP A 76 -7.67 3.30 -4.16
CA ASP A 76 -8.92 2.57 -4.40
C ASP A 76 -9.12 1.42 -3.38
N ALA A 77 -8.05 0.68 -3.08
CA ALA A 77 -8.09 -0.37 -2.05
C ALA A 77 -8.35 0.19 -0.65
N LEU A 78 -7.73 1.33 -0.30
CA LEU A 78 -7.98 2.04 0.95
C LEU A 78 -9.45 2.45 1.08
N VAL A 79 -10.00 3.10 0.05
CA VAL A 79 -11.40 3.55 0.04
C VAL A 79 -12.36 2.40 0.27
N ARG A 80 -12.18 1.28 -0.45
CA ARG A 80 -13.02 0.09 -0.27
C ARG A 80 -12.89 -0.48 1.14
N TYR A 81 -11.68 -0.49 1.70
CA TYR A 81 -11.47 -0.95 3.07
C TYR A 81 -12.18 -0.07 4.10
N LEU A 82 -12.16 1.26 3.95
CA LEU A 82 -12.88 2.18 4.84
C LEU A 82 -14.40 1.99 4.78
N VAL A 83 -14.95 1.72 3.59
CA VAL A 83 -16.38 1.37 3.43
C VAL A 83 -16.73 0.10 4.21
N GLU A 84 -15.90 -0.95 4.11
CA GLU A 84 -16.11 -2.20 4.87
C GLU A 84 -16.01 -2.00 6.39
N LEU A 85 -15.24 -1.00 6.86
CA LEU A 85 -15.17 -0.64 8.28
C LEU A 85 -16.35 0.22 8.76
N GLY A 86 -17.17 0.76 7.84
CA GLY A 86 -18.22 1.72 8.19
C GLY A 86 -17.70 3.12 8.54
N GLU A 87 -16.47 3.45 8.11
CA GLU A 87 -15.79 4.73 8.37
C GLU A 87 -15.94 5.68 7.17
N ARG A 88 -16.86 5.41 6.24
CA ARG A 88 -17.17 6.23 5.06
C ARG A 88 -18.67 6.29 4.79
#